data_AF-A0A9N8ZZU7-F1
#
_entry.id   AF-A0A9N8ZZU7-F1
#
_cell.length_a   1.000
_cell.length_b   1.000
_cell.length_c   1.000
_cell.angle_alpha   90.00
_cell.angle_beta   90.00
_cell.angle_gamma   90.00
#
_symmetry.space_group_name_H-M   'P 1'
#
loop_
_entity.id
_entity.type
_entity.pdbx_description
1 polymer ?
#
loop_
_entity_poly.entity_id
_entity_poly.type
_entity_poly.pdbx_seq_one_letter_code
_entity_poly.pdbx_strand_id
1 'polypeptide(L)'
;KLAALREQHAEFIASQKRDAEETIRLLMPSIARKIEIERAKDGLVILEAFYGNFKPTISGASVLDDQSVVDVTIPVQALVNDSQLTIPGGRSKLR
;
A
#
# COMPACT_ATOMS: atom_id res chain seq x y z
N LYS A 1 20.56 14.39 -20.62
CA LYS A 1 19.14 14.02 -20.87
C LYS A 1 18.60 12.99 -19.88
N LEU A 2 19.30 11.89 -19.55
CA LEU A 2 18.81 10.91 -18.54
C LEU A 2 18.76 11.43 -17.09
N ALA A 3 19.67 12.31 -16.67
CA ALA A 3 19.72 12.81 -15.29
C ALA A 3 18.50 13.67 -14.93
N ALA A 4 18.16 14.65 -15.79
CA ALA A 4 16.99 15.52 -15.59
C ALA A 4 15.66 14.74 -15.57
N LEU A 5 15.54 13.66 -16.35
CA LEU A 5 14.34 12.81 -16.34
C LEU A 5 14.21 12.03 -15.02
N ARG A 6 15.33 11.58 -14.45
CA ARG A 6 15.34 10.91 -13.14
C ARG A 6 15.00 11.87 -12.01
N GLU A 7 15.47 13.11 -12.09
CA GLU A 7 15.19 14.16 -11.11
C GLU A 7 13.70 14.53 -11.10
N GLN A 8 13.10 14.76 -12.28
CA GLN A 8 11.65 14.98 -12.40
C GLN A 8 10.82 13.80 -11.89
N HIS A 9 11.25 12.57 -12.17
CA HIS A 9 10.56 11.37 -11.67
C HIS A 9 10.68 11.24 -10.14
N ALA A 10 11.82 11.61 -9.56
CA ALA A 10 12.04 11.56 -8.13
C ALA A 10 11.13 12.56 -7.38
N GLU A 11 11.01 13.79 -7.88
CA GLU A 11 10.09 14.80 -7.33
C GLU A 11 8.63 14.35 -7.41
N PHE A 12 8.23 13.77 -8.55
CA PHE A 12 6.87 13.25 -8.73
C PHE A 12 6.55 12.11 -7.77
N ILE A 13 7.49 11.16 -7.59
CA ILE A 13 7.33 10.06 -6.62
C ILE A 13 7.26 10.61 -5.18
N ALA A 14 8.10 11.58 -4.84
CA ALA A 14 8.10 12.19 -3.52
C ALA A 14 6.79 12.96 -3.22
N SER A 15 6.21 13.63 -4.22
CA SER A 15 4.88 14.25 -4.08
C SER A 15 3.79 13.21 -3.86
N GLN A 16 3.72 12.17 -4.70
CA GLN A 16 2.71 11.12 -4.57
C GLN A 16 2.81 10.38 -3.24
N LYS A 17 4.02 10.19 -2.70
CA LYS A 17 4.21 9.60 -1.37
C LYS A 17 3.57 10.46 -0.28
N ARG A 18 3.77 11.78 -0.30
CA ARG A 18 3.15 12.70 0.65
C ARG A 18 1.63 12.68 0.57
N ASP A 19 1.10 12.71 -0.66
CA ASP A 19 -0.35 12.68 -0.89
C ASP A 19 -0.97 11.36 -0.38
N ALA A 20 -0.26 10.24 -0.58
CA ALA A 20 -0.67 8.94 -0.06
C ALA A 20 -0.66 8.88 1.48
N GLU A 21 0.37 9.43 2.12
CA GLU A 21 0.46 9.52 3.58
C GLU A 21 -0.67 10.37 4.19
N GLU A 22 -0.99 11.50 3.56
CA GLU A 22 -2.12 12.35 3.97
C GLU A 22 -3.45 11.60 3.82
N THR A 23 -3.64 10.92 2.68
CA THR A 23 -4.83 10.09 2.44
C THR A 23 -4.99 9.00 3.50
N ILE A 24 -3.90 8.30 3.85
CA ILE A 24 -3.91 7.29 4.92
C ILE A 24 -4.37 7.92 6.24
N ARG A 25 -3.82 9.09 6.61
CA ARG A 25 -4.21 9.79 7.85
C ARG A 25 -5.70 10.15 7.86
N LEU A 26 -6.25 10.59 6.73
CA LEU A 26 -7.67 10.92 6.60
C LEU A 26 -8.57 9.68 6.71
N LEU A 27 -8.11 8.53 6.22
CA LEU A 27 -8.87 7.27 6.25
C LEU A 27 -8.85 6.60 7.63
N MET A 28 -7.79 6.75 8.41
CA MET A 28 -7.58 6.08 9.70
C MET A 28 -8.80 6.04 10.64
N PRO A 29 -9.52 7.16 10.91
CA PRO A 29 -10.66 7.14 11.82
C PRO A 29 -11.85 6.32 11.28
N SER A 30 -12.08 6.37 9.97
CA SER A 30 -13.12 5.59 9.30
C SER A 30 -12.80 4.10 9.32
N ILE A 31 -11.54 3.77 9.10
CA ILE A 31 -11.05 2.39 9.10
C ILE A 31 -11.09 1.76 10.49
N ALA A 32 -10.73 2.49 11.53
CA ALA A 32 -10.86 2.01 12.91
C ALA A 32 -12.30 1.58 13.23
N ARG A 33 -13.29 2.40 12.83
CA ARG A 33 -14.72 2.08 12.99
C ARG A 33 -15.12 0.86 12.16
N LYS A 34 -14.67 0.76 10.91
CA LYS A 34 -14.91 -0.42 10.07
C LYS A 34 -14.37 -1.70 10.70
N ILE A 35 -13.15 -1.66 11.25
CA ILE A 35 -12.54 -2.82 11.92
C ILE A 35 -13.40 -3.25 13.11
N GLU A 36 -13.90 -2.32 13.92
CA GLU A 36 -14.76 -2.65 15.06
C GLU A 36 -16.07 -3.32 14.62
N ILE A 37 -16.71 -2.78 13.57
CA ILE A 37 -17.93 -3.35 12.99
C ILE A 37 -17.66 -4.76 12.44
N GLU A 38 -16.56 -4.95 11.71
CA GLU A 38 -16.15 -6.25 11.18
C GLU A 38 -15.83 -7.24 12.31
N ARG A 39 -15.13 -6.83 13.36
CA ARG A 39 -14.86 -7.69 14.53
C ARG A 39 -16.13 -8.11 15.25
N ALA A 40 -17.11 -7.20 15.41
CA ALA A 40 -18.35 -7.49 16.13
C ALA A 40 -19.21 -8.57 15.46
N LYS A 41 -19.05 -8.77 14.15
CA LYS A 41 -19.77 -9.78 13.37
C LYS A 41 -18.91 -10.97 12.95
N ASP A 42 -17.73 -11.13 13.55
CA ASP A 42 -16.73 -12.14 13.16
C ASP A 42 -16.41 -12.11 11.65
N GLY A 43 -16.33 -10.90 11.10
CA GLY A 43 -16.08 -10.61 9.70
C GLY A 43 -14.60 -10.55 9.32
N LEU A 44 -14.31 -9.95 8.18
CA LEU A 44 -12.95 -9.92 7.63
C LEU A 44 -12.18 -8.70 8.17
N VAL A 45 -11.08 -8.97 8.86
CA VAL A 45 -10.15 -7.93 9.33
C VAL A 45 -8.74 -8.25 8.83
N ILE A 46 -8.13 -7.28 8.17
CA ILE A 46 -6.76 -7.33 7.70
C ILE A 46 -5.85 -6.99 8.87
N LEU A 47 -4.99 -7.93 9.26
CA LEU A 47 -4.00 -7.70 10.33
C LEU A 47 -2.77 -6.98 9.79
N GLU A 48 -2.25 -7.46 8.66
CA GLU A 48 -1.05 -6.93 8.02
C GLU A 48 -1.20 -7.09 6.50
N ALA A 49 -0.77 -6.09 5.74
CA ALA A 49 -0.66 -6.19 4.29
C ALA A 49 0.54 -5.39 3.78
N PHE A 50 1.41 -6.05 3.02
CA PHE A 50 2.60 -5.45 2.44
C PHE A 50 2.56 -5.61 0.93
N TYR A 51 2.91 -4.54 0.21
CA TYR A 51 2.99 -4.55 -1.25
C TYR A 51 4.39 -4.16 -1.69
N GLY A 52 5.01 -5.01 -2.51
CA GLY A 52 6.35 -4.74 -2.96
C GLY A 52 7.07 -5.92 -3.58
N ASN A 53 8.33 -5.67 -3.92
CA ASN A 53 9.24 -6.72 -4.33
C ASN A 53 9.86 -7.38 -3.10
N PHE A 54 9.38 -8.57 -2.74
CA PHE A 54 9.94 -9.38 -1.64
C PHE A 54 11.14 -10.23 -2.07
N LYS A 55 11.72 -9.99 -3.25
CA LYS A 55 12.84 -10.80 -3.73
C LYS A 55 13.97 -10.73 -2.70
N PRO A 56 14.44 -11.87 -2.17
CA PRO A 56 15.71 -11.88 -1.47
C PRO A 56 16.77 -11.52 -2.50
N THR A 57 17.38 -10.35 -2.36
CA THR A 57 18.54 -9.98 -3.17
C THR A 57 19.57 -11.11 -3.02
N ILE A 58 19.80 -11.90 -4.07
CA ILE A 58 20.79 -13.00 -4.12
C ILE A 58 22.23 -12.48 -3.89
N SER A 59 22.40 -11.16 -3.75
CA SER A 59 23.67 -10.49 -3.51
C SER A 59 23.71 -9.85 -2.12
N GLY A 60 23.76 -10.66 -1.06
CA GLY A 60 24.36 -10.32 0.25
C GLY A 60 23.98 -9.02 0.97
N ALA A 61 22.98 -8.28 0.51
CA ALA A 61 22.55 -7.02 1.10
C ALA A 61 21.25 -7.26 1.87
N SER A 62 21.31 -6.93 3.16
CA SER A 62 20.22 -6.82 4.14
C SER A 62 18.81 -6.80 3.53
N VAL A 63 18.01 -7.81 3.90
CA VAL A 63 16.58 -7.99 3.56
C VAL A 63 15.69 -6.84 4.11
N LEU A 64 16.28 -5.87 4.82
CA LEU A 64 15.59 -4.78 5.49
C LEU A 64 15.85 -3.40 4.86
N ASP A 65 16.73 -3.29 3.85
CA ASP A 65 17.03 -2.02 3.15
C ASP A 65 16.23 -1.82 1.85
N ASP A 66 15.35 -2.76 1.51
CA ASP A 66 14.55 -2.68 0.29
C ASP A 66 13.41 -1.66 0.46
N GLN A 67 13.67 -0.42 0.03
CA GLN A 67 12.66 0.63 -0.24
C GLN A 67 11.55 0.18 -1.21
N SER A 68 11.57 -1.07 -1.67
CA SER A 68 10.60 -1.67 -2.58
C SER A 68 9.39 -2.30 -1.90
N VAL A 69 9.30 -2.32 -0.57
CA VAL A 69 8.13 -2.83 0.15
C VAL A 69 7.44 -1.70 0.92
N VAL A 70 6.11 -1.62 0.75
CA VAL A 70 5.25 -0.59 1.35
C VAL A 70 4.17 -1.27 2.17
N ASP A 71 3.93 -0.76 3.38
CA ASP A 71 2.77 -1.15 4.19
C ASP A 71 1.48 -0.58 3.56
N VAL A 72 0.59 -1.49 3.18
CA VAL A 72 -0.71 -1.19 2.55
C VAL A 72 -1.89 -1.68 3.39
N THR A 73 -1.69 -1.92 4.69
CA THR A 73 -2.71 -2.42 5.60
C THR A 73 -3.96 -1.53 5.63
N ILE A 74 -3.80 -0.21 5.78
CA ILE A 74 -4.91 0.74 5.83
C ILE A 74 -5.66 0.83 4.48
N PRO A 75 -4.97 1.03 3.34
CA PRO A 75 -5.61 1.00 2.03
C PRO A 75 -6.36 -0.31 1.74
N VAL A 76 -5.77 -1.47 2.07
CA VAL A 76 -6.40 -2.78 1.82
C VAL A 76 -7.61 -3.00 2.73
N GLN A 77 -7.51 -2.62 4.01
CA GLN A 77 -8.65 -2.66 4.93
C GLN A 77 -9.80 -1.76 4.47
N ALA A 78 -9.51 -0.63 3.80
CA ALA A 78 -10.54 0.25 3.26
C ALA A 78 -11.42 -0.41 2.19
N LEU A 79 -10.85 -1.34 1.43
CA LEU A 79 -11.53 -2.11 0.39
C LEU A 79 -12.42 -3.22 0.94
N VAL A 80 -12.34 -3.52 2.24
CA VAL A 80 -13.21 -4.51 2.89
C VAL A 80 -14.59 -3.91 3.10
N ASN A 81 -15.60 -4.60 2.57
CA ASN A 81 -17.01 -4.30 2.78
C ASN A 81 -17.74 -5.63 2.96
N ASP A 82 -18.67 -5.69 3.93
CA ASP A 82 -19.49 -6.88 4.21
C ASP A 82 -18.67 -8.18 4.35
N SER A 83 -17.57 -8.12 5.11
CA SER A 83 -16.67 -9.25 5.33
C SER A 83 -16.01 -9.80 4.05
N GLN A 84 -15.95 -9.01 2.98
CA GLN A 84 -15.34 -9.38 1.70
C GLN A 84 -14.33 -8.33 1.24
N LEU A 85 -13.20 -8.78 0.71
CA LEU A 85 -12.17 -7.94 0.10
C LEU A 85 -12.37 -7.89 -1.42
N THR A 86 -12.67 -6.72 -1.96
CA THR A 86 -12.78 -6.52 -3.41
C THR A 86 -11.60 -5.72 -3.92
N ILE A 87 -10.72 -6.37 -4.67
CA ILE A 87 -9.61 -5.70 -5.37
C ILE A 87 -10.02 -5.56 -6.84
N PRO A 88 -10.33 -4.33 -7.32
CA PRO A 88 -10.65 -4.14 -8.73
C PRO A 88 -9.43 -4.53 -9.56
N GLY A 89 -9.64 -5.39 -10.55
CA GLY A 89 -8.60 -5.78 -11.49
C GLY A 89 -8.08 -4.55 -12.25
N GLY A 90 -6.77 -4.31 -12.18
CA GLY A 90 -6.11 -3.30 -13.00
C GLY A 90 -5.98 -3.76 -14.46
N ARG A 91 -5.89 -2.80 -15.39
CA ARG A 91 -5.42 -3.08 -16.76
C ARG A 91 -4.06 -3.77 -16.67
N SER A 92 -3.90 -4.90 -17.36
CA SER A 92 -2.62 -5.61 -17.44
C SER A 92 -1.49 -4.62 -17.78
N LYS A 93 -0.35 -4.74 -17.09
CA LYS A 93 0.88 -3.98 -17.38
C LYS A 93 1.53 -4.40 -18.72
N LEU A 94 0.80 -5.11 -19.58
CA LEU A 94 1.21 -5.42 -20.95
C LEU A 94 0.96 -4.21 -21.87
N ARG A 95 1.94 -3.32 -21.95
CA ARG A 95 2.39 -2.76 -23.24
C ARG A 95 3.74 -2.09 -23.15
#